data_AF-A0A800F8K5-F1
#
_entry.id   AF-A0A800F8K5-F1
#
_cell.length_a   1.000
_cell.length_b   1.000
_cell.length_c   1.000
_cell.angle_alpha   90.00
_cell.angle_beta   90.00
_cell.angle_gamma   90.00
#
_symmetry.space_group_name_H-M   'P 1'
#
loop_
_entity.id
_entity.type
_entity.pdbx_description
1 polymer ?
#
loop_
_entity_poly.entity_id
_entity_poly.type
_entity_poly.pdbx_seq_one_letter_code
_entity_poly.pdbx_strand_id
1 'polypeptide(L)'
;MLRGILLGAPLVLSGCLVSPPNESIESPLGTVRADRLDEARIVSAYLSDLRPRVMEYLPDTRYVEDMEVWLQDVPALYRFQATRATGAEGLWAEHHGRILLSRGADDIERTLTHELVHASLGETWHTLPGSLEEGLCDFVSAEICESGAARLRAGRLSSAALACGGLQLELNVVRARDREAAAEGARVPSWTARIVLSGEYRGEDAHLDVFDVEAGLSSSKLAANEKRGFYGLSFLLIDRIAGREGLDSIHTMCLKAEAAGYDAIPTEWLLECAQLSAERGDWRRAAAQAVGEEELLELLRMYPEFVVD
;
A
#
# COMPACT_ATOMS: atom_id res chain seq x y z
N MET A 1 4.84 -65.56 -5.40
CA MET A 1 5.38 -65.00 -4.15
C MET A 1 5.69 -63.52 -4.37
N LEU A 2 5.16 -62.68 -3.48
CA LEU A 2 5.37 -61.24 -3.26
C LEU A 2 5.18 -60.24 -4.43
N ARG A 3 3.94 -59.70 -4.51
CA ARG A 3 3.67 -58.34 -4.97
C ARG A 3 3.91 -57.39 -3.78
N GLY A 4 4.89 -56.50 -3.89
CA GLY A 4 5.13 -55.44 -2.90
C GLY A 4 4.30 -54.21 -3.26
N ILE A 5 3.38 -53.83 -2.36
CA ILE A 5 2.57 -52.62 -2.44
C ILE A 5 3.40 -51.47 -1.84
N LEU A 6 3.79 -50.50 -2.67
CA LEU A 6 4.28 -49.20 -2.22
C LEU A 6 3.06 -48.33 -1.84
N LEU A 7 2.60 -48.49 -0.59
CA LEU A 7 1.67 -47.57 0.05
C LEU A 7 2.44 -46.79 1.12
N GLY A 8 2.43 -45.46 1.02
CA GLY A 8 2.70 -44.59 2.17
C GLY A 8 3.79 -43.57 1.95
N ALA A 9 3.44 -42.43 1.35
CA ALA A 9 3.97 -41.11 1.72
C ALA A 9 3.19 -39.93 1.09
N PRO A 10 1.95 -39.60 1.54
CA PRO A 10 1.41 -38.25 1.30
C PRO A 10 1.09 -37.46 2.58
N LEU A 11 1.63 -37.85 3.75
CA LEU A 11 1.21 -37.29 5.05
C LEU A 11 2.17 -36.25 5.69
N VAL A 12 3.30 -35.91 5.06
CA VAL A 12 4.32 -35.05 5.68
C VAL A 12 4.28 -33.59 5.18
N LEU A 13 3.59 -33.29 4.07
CA LEU A 13 3.60 -31.94 3.48
C LEU A 13 2.58 -30.96 4.08
N SER A 14 1.53 -31.44 4.76
CA SER A 14 0.51 -30.56 5.38
C SER A 14 0.94 -29.94 6.73
N GLY A 15 2.10 -30.31 7.26
CA GLY A 15 2.59 -29.82 8.56
C GLY A 15 3.20 -28.43 8.55
N CYS A 16 3.44 -27.84 7.37
CA CYS A 16 4.15 -26.56 7.23
C CYS A 16 3.22 -25.35 7.13
N LEU A 17 1.95 -25.53 6.73
CA LEU A 17 0.98 -24.44 6.61
C LEU A 17 0.41 -24.05 7.98
N VAL A 18 0.08 -22.78 8.14
CA VAL A 18 -0.72 -22.33 9.29
C VAL A 18 -2.12 -22.94 9.16
N SER A 19 -2.66 -23.42 10.28
CA SER A 19 -4.03 -23.94 10.33
C SER A 19 -5.00 -22.79 10.04
N PRO A 20 -6.07 -23.03 9.26
CA PRO A 20 -7.06 -21.99 9.02
C PRO A 20 -7.69 -21.55 10.37
N PRO A 21 -8.11 -20.28 10.49
CA PRO A 21 -8.88 -19.84 11.64
C PRO A 21 -10.17 -20.66 11.82
N ASN A 22 -10.67 -20.73 13.06
CA ASN A 22 -11.72 -21.68 13.45
C ASN A 22 -13.11 -21.37 12.89
N GLU A 23 -13.44 -20.09 12.74
CA GLU A 23 -14.75 -19.63 12.31
C GLU A 23 -14.70 -19.21 10.84
N SER A 24 -15.80 -19.41 10.11
CA SER A 24 -15.89 -19.03 8.70
C SER A 24 -17.27 -18.51 8.31
N ILE A 25 -17.29 -17.54 7.41
CA ILE A 25 -18.48 -17.06 6.70
C ILE A 25 -18.25 -17.26 5.20
N GLU A 26 -19.13 -18.02 4.56
CA GLU A 26 -19.15 -18.22 3.11
C GLU A 26 -20.08 -17.19 2.44
N SER A 27 -19.67 -16.70 1.28
CA SER A 27 -20.45 -15.77 0.45
C SER A 27 -20.19 -16.06 -1.03
N PRO A 28 -21.00 -15.51 -1.97
CA PRO A 28 -20.71 -15.60 -3.40
C PRO A 28 -19.37 -15.00 -3.82
N LEU A 29 -18.77 -14.15 -2.98
CA LEU A 29 -17.51 -13.45 -3.25
C LEU A 29 -16.30 -14.11 -2.60
N GLY A 30 -16.47 -15.28 -1.97
CA GLY A 30 -15.41 -16.02 -1.30
C GLY A 30 -15.72 -16.34 0.16
N THR A 31 -14.70 -16.88 0.84
CA THR A 31 -14.80 -17.31 2.25
C THR A 31 -13.95 -16.43 3.15
N VAL A 32 -14.55 -15.89 4.21
CA VAL A 32 -13.81 -15.17 5.25
C VAL A 32 -13.63 -16.06 6.47
N ARG A 33 -12.41 -16.14 6.99
CA ARG A 33 -12.05 -16.93 8.17
C ARG A 33 -11.44 -16.05 9.27
N ALA A 34 -11.86 -16.27 10.51
CA ALA A 34 -11.30 -15.60 11.69
C ALA A 34 -11.37 -16.53 12.92
N ASP A 35 -10.71 -16.16 14.02
CA ASP A 35 -10.83 -16.92 15.28
C ASP A 35 -12.16 -16.70 15.98
N ARG A 36 -12.88 -15.63 15.61
CA ARG A 36 -14.17 -15.26 16.19
C ARG A 36 -15.19 -14.98 15.09
N LEU A 37 -16.43 -15.40 15.30
CA LEU A 37 -17.50 -15.30 14.31
C LEU A 37 -17.92 -13.85 14.02
N ASP A 38 -17.84 -12.96 15.01
CA ASP A 38 -18.11 -11.52 14.83
C ASP A 38 -17.07 -10.87 13.91
N GLU A 39 -15.79 -11.21 14.07
CA GLU A 39 -14.71 -10.75 13.18
C GLU A 39 -14.94 -11.23 11.74
N ALA A 40 -15.24 -12.52 11.56
CA ALA A 40 -15.49 -13.09 10.23
C ALA A 40 -16.68 -12.41 9.54
N ARG A 41 -17.74 -12.06 10.30
CA ARG A 41 -18.90 -11.32 9.76
C ARG A 41 -18.53 -9.90 9.33
N ILE A 42 -17.75 -9.17 10.14
CA ILE A 42 -17.33 -7.81 9.82
C ILE A 42 -16.48 -7.81 8.55
N VAL A 43 -15.46 -8.67 8.47
CA VAL A 43 -14.58 -8.74 7.31
C VAL A 43 -15.33 -9.26 6.07
N SER A 44 -16.31 -10.16 6.23
CA SER A 44 -17.18 -10.59 5.12
C SER A 44 -18.06 -9.46 4.59
N ALA A 45 -18.52 -8.55 5.45
CA ALA A 45 -19.23 -7.35 5.02
C ALA A 45 -18.31 -6.41 4.24
N TYR A 46 -17.08 -6.18 4.71
CA TYR A 46 -16.08 -5.40 3.97
C TYR A 46 -15.75 -6.03 2.61
N LEU A 47 -15.51 -7.34 2.56
CA LEU A 47 -15.25 -8.03 1.29
C LEU A 47 -16.42 -7.85 0.30
N SER A 48 -17.65 -7.87 0.80
CA SER A 48 -18.85 -7.70 -0.02
C SER A 48 -19.02 -6.31 -0.59
N ASP A 49 -18.60 -5.28 0.15
CA ASP A 49 -18.63 -3.89 -0.31
C ASP A 49 -17.44 -3.55 -1.22
N LEU A 50 -16.23 -3.90 -0.79
CA LEU A 50 -14.99 -3.41 -1.38
C LEU A 50 -14.63 -4.12 -2.69
N ARG A 51 -14.83 -5.44 -2.79
CA ARG A 51 -14.40 -6.19 -3.99
C ARG A 51 -15.07 -5.67 -5.27
N PRO A 52 -16.40 -5.46 -5.34
CA PRO A 52 -17.02 -4.85 -6.51
C PRO A 52 -16.48 -3.45 -6.82
N ARG A 53 -16.25 -2.62 -5.80
CA ARG A 53 -15.73 -1.25 -5.96
C ARG A 53 -14.31 -1.23 -6.51
N VAL A 54 -13.44 -2.11 -6.03
CA VAL A 54 -12.08 -2.30 -6.56
C VAL A 54 -12.12 -2.72 -8.02
N MET A 55 -12.97 -3.71 -8.35
CA MET A 55 -13.11 -4.19 -9.73
C MET A 55 -13.72 -3.16 -10.68
N GLU A 56 -14.58 -2.28 -10.19
CA GLU A 56 -15.13 -1.17 -10.98
C GLU A 56 -14.11 -0.04 -11.17
N TYR A 57 -13.26 0.21 -10.18
CA TYR A 57 -12.27 1.29 -10.19
C TYR A 57 -11.05 0.97 -11.06
N LEU A 58 -10.64 -0.30 -11.14
CA LEU A 58 -9.46 -0.75 -11.87
C LEU A 58 -9.79 -1.24 -13.29
N PRO A 59 -9.07 -0.79 -14.34
CA PRO A 59 -9.15 -1.44 -15.64
C PRO A 59 -8.47 -2.82 -15.62
N ASP A 60 -8.91 -3.71 -16.52
CA ASP A 60 -8.43 -5.09 -16.67
C ASP A 60 -8.30 -5.84 -15.33
N THR A 61 -9.42 -6.11 -14.67
CA THR A 61 -9.43 -6.89 -13.43
C THR A 61 -9.66 -8.37 -13.68
N ARG A 62 -8.96 -9.23 -12.94
CA ARG A 62 -9.25 -10.67 -12.85
C ARG A 62 -10.16 -11.00 -11.66
N TYR A 63 -10.96 -12.05 -11.83
CA TYR A 63 -11.80 -12.60 -10.77
C TYR A 63 -11.20 -13.90 -10.22
N VAL A 64 -10.96 -13.96 -8.90
CA VAL A 64 -10.55 -15.19 -8.21
C VAL A 64 -11.79 -15.91 -7.68
N GLU A 65 -12.12 -17.06 -8.26
CA GLU A 65 -13.39 -17.79 -8.02
C GLU A 65 -13.54 -18.34 -6.59
N ASP A 66 -12.43 -18.73 -5.94
CA ASP A 66 -12.43 -19.34 -4.60
C ASP A 66 -11.54 -18.55 -3.61
N MET A 67 -11.62 -17.22 -3.65
CA MET A 67 -10.80 -16.39 -2.78
C MET A 67 -11.13 -16.61 -1.30
N GLU A 68 -10.10 -16.76 -0.47
CA GLU A 68 -10.24 -16.76 0.99
C GLU A 68 -9.60 -15.51 1.60
N VAL A 69 -10.23 -14.94 2.63
CA VAL A 69 -9.66 -13.86 3.45
C VAL A 69 -9.52 -14.35 4.89
N TRP A 70 -8.31 -14.35 5.42
CA TRP A 70 -8.00 -14.85 6.76
C TRP A 70 -7.61 -13.70 7.68
N LEU A 71 -8.32 -13.51 8.78
CA LEU A 71 -7.93 -12.60 9.85
C LEU A 71 -7.13 -13.35 10.92
N GLN A 72 -5.89 -12.89 11.18
CA GLN A 72 -4.93 -13.52 12.08
C GLN A 72 -4.26 -12.49 12.98
N ASP A 73 -3.66 -12.87 14.11
CA ASP A 73 -2.85 -11.91 14.89
C ASP A 73 -1.64 -11.41 14.09
N VAL A 74 -0.99 -12.32 13.35
CA VAL A 74 0.13 -12.03 12.46
C VAL A 74 -0.15 -12.73 11.13
N PRO A 75 -0.21 -12.00 10.00
CA PRO A 75 -0.38 -12.60 8.69
C PRO A 75 0.74 -13.61 8.41
N ALA A 76 0.37 -14.88 8.24
CA ALA A 76 1.34 -15.94 7.97
C ALA A 76 0.71 -17.12 7.25
N LEU A 77 1.35 -17.50 6.13
CA LEU A 77 0.96 -18.67 5.35
C LEU A 77 1.62 -19.96 5.90
N TYR A 78 2.87 -19.88 6.37
CA TYR A 78 3.63 -21.02 6.87
C TYR A 78 4.03 -20.87 8.34
N ARG A 79 3.91 -21.96 9.09
CA ARG A 79 4.18 -22.02 10.54
C ARG A 79 5.65 -21.72 10.89
N PHE A 80 6.57 -22.06 10.00
CA PHE A 80 8.03 -22.04 10.25
C PHE A 80 8.78 -20.98 9.43
N GLN A 81 8.13 -19.89 8.99
CA GLN A 81 8.84 -18.80 8.33
C GLN A 81 9.87 -18.18 9.29
N ALA A 82 11.15 -18.37 8.97
CA ALA A 82 12.32 -17.87 9.73
C ALA A 82 12.38 -16.33 9.77
N THR A 83 11.69 -15.69 8.85
CA THR A 83 11.43 -14.26 8.79
C THR A 83 9.92 -14.08 8.73
N ARG A 84 9.28 -13.96 9.89
CA ARG A 84 7.95 -13.34 9.94
C ARG A 84 8.09 -11.99 9.25
N ALA A 85 7.17 -11.62 8.37
CA ALA A 85 7.05 -10.25 7.89
C ALA A 85 6.65 -9.37 9.09
N THR A 86 7.61 -9.06 9.95
CA THR A 86 7.38 -8.27 11.16
C THR A 86 6.97 -6.87 10.72
N GLY A 87 5.67 -6.59 10.76
CA GLY A 87 5.08 -5.30 10.40
C GLY A 87 4.25 -5.29 9.12
N ALA A 88 3.99 -6.42 8.46
CA ALA A 88 2.98 -6.48 7.40
C ALA A 88 1.58 -6.55 8.01
N GLU A 89 0.71 -5.62 7.62
CA GLU A 89 -0.70 -5.59 8.04
C GLU A 89 -1.58 -6.48 7.15
N GLY A 90 -1.16 -6.69 5.90
CA GLY A 90 -1.81 -7.54 4.91
C GLY A 90 -0.79 -8.37 4.13
N LEU A 91 -1.28 -9.42 3.43
CA LEU A 91 -0.52 -10.16 2.43
C LEU A 91 -1.46 -10.91 1.48
N TRP A 92 -1.31 -10.68 0.18
CA TRP A 92 -1.86 -11.52 -0.87
C TRP A 92 -0.94 -12.70 -1.18
N ALA A 93 -1.48 -13.91 -1.10
CA ALA A 93 -0.81 -15.15 -1.44
C ALA A 93 -1.43 -15.75 -2.71
N GLU A 94 -0.99 -15.27 -3.87
CA GLU A 94 -1.55 -15.59 -5.19
C GLU A 94 -1.74 -17.09 -5.45
N HIS A 95 -0.70 -17.91 -5.24
CA HIS A 95 -0.77 -19.35 -5.47
C HIS A 95 -1.76 -20.10 -4.56
N HIS A 96 -2.28 -19.45 -3.53
CA HIS A 96 -3.26 -20.00 -2.61
C HIS A 96 -4.64 -19.34 -2.71
N GLY A 97 -4.79 -18.29 -3.53
CA GLY A 97 -6.02 -17.52 -3.61
C GLY A 97 -6.39 -16.88 -2.27
N ARG A 98 -5.40 -16.45 -1.46
CA ARG A 98 -5.60 -16.04 -0.06
C ARG A 98 -5.12 -14.64 0.24
N ILE A 99 -6.00 -13.83 0.82
CA ILE A 99 -5.63 -12.59 1.51
C ILE A 99 -5.46 -12.90 3.00
N LEU A 100 -4.33 -12.51 3.60
CA LEU A 100 -4.06 -12.65 5.02
C LEU A 100 -4.03 -11.25 5.65
N LEU A 101 -4.89 -10.99 6.63
CA LEU A 101 -5.01 -9.70 7.31
C LEU A 101 -4.57 -9.82 8.77
N SER A 102 -3.89 -8.79 9.26
CA SER A 102 -3.59 -8.64 10.69
C SER A 102 -4.79 -8.10 11.42
N ARG A 103 -5.15 -8.75 12.53
CA ARG A 103 -6.12 -8.26 13.50
C ARG A 103 -5.70 -6.92 14.11
N GLY A 104 -4.39 -6.66 14.15
CA GLY A 104 -3.81 -5.42 14.65
C GLY A 104 -3.56 -4.36 13.58
N ALA A 105 -4.06 -4.53 12.35
CA ALA A 105 -3.90 -3.54 11.29
C ALA A 105 -4.50 -2.19 11.73
N ASP A 106 -3.82 -1.09 11.42
CA ASP A 106 -4.28 0.27 11.73
C ASP A 106 -5.67 0.55 11.14
N ASP A 107 -5.98 -0.01 9.97
CA ASP A 107 -7.30 0.03 9.34
C ASP A 107 -7.54 -1.24 8.49
N ILE A 108 -8.41 -2.12 8.97
CA ILE A 108 -8.70 -3.41 8.32
C ILE A 108 -9.36 -3.21 6.95
N GLU A 109 -10.23 -2.20 6.80
CA GLU A 109 -10.95 -1.95 5.56
C GLU A 109 -9.98 -1.53 4.46
N ARG A 110 -9.13 -0.54 4.76
CA ARG A 110 -8.09 -0.07 3.83
C ARG A 110 -7.08 -1.17 3.49
N THR A 111 -6.65 -1.94 4.49
CA THR A 111 -5.71 -3.06 4.28
C THR A 111 -6.32 -4.13 3.38
N LEU A 112 -7.59 -4.49 3.60
CA LEU A 112 -8.29 -5.42 2.70
C LEU A 112 -8.39 -4.86 1.28
N THR A 113 -8.71 -3.58 1.11
CA THR A 113 -8.74 -2.94 -0.21
C THR A 113 -7.39 -3.03 -0.91
N HIS A 114 -6.29 -2.73 -0.21
CA HIS A 114 -4.93 -2.87 -0.74
C HIS A 114 -4.67 -4.29 -1.26
N GLU A 115 -4.94 -5.32 -0.46
CA GLU A 115 -4.74 -6.71 -0.88
C GLU A 115 -5.70 -7.18 -1.97
N LEU A 116 -6.91 -6.61 -2.02
CA LEU A 116 -7.85 -6.87 -3.11
C LEU A 116 -7.32 -6.33 -4.43
N VAL A 117 -6.61 -5.20 -4.45
CA VAL A 117 -5.98 -4.68 -5.67
C VAL A 117 -4.98 -5.71 -6.20
N HIS A 118 -4.04 -6.20 -5.39
CA HIS A 118 -3.11 -7.28 -5.78
C HIS A 118 -3.83 -8.52 -6.33
N ALA A 119 -4.90 -8.95 -5.66
CA ALA A 119 -5.68 -10.10 -6.10
C ALA A 119 -6.39 -9.85 -7.44
N SER A 120 -6.79 -8.61 -7.72
CA SER A 120 -7.60 -8.21 -8.86
C SER A 120 -6.83 -7.75 -10.09
N LEU A 121 -5.53 -7.46 -10.03
CA LEU A 121 -4.77 -7.05 -11.23
C LEU A 121 -4.80 -8.16 -12.31
N GLY A 122 -5.32 -7.82 -13.50
CA GLY A 122 -5.27 -8.67 -14.69
C GLY A 122 -3.89 -8.76 -15.32
N GLU A 123 -3.77 -9.58 -16.37
CA GLU A 123 -2.48 -9.87 -17.01
C GLU A 123 -1.82 -8.63 -17.60
N THR A 124 -2.60 -7.65 -18.08
CA THR A 124 -2.02 -6.47 -18.74
C THR A 124 -1.24 -5.55 -17.79
N TRP A 125 -1.36 -5.73 -16.47
CA TRP A 125 -0.62 -4.97 -15.47
C TRP A 125 0.81 -5.47 -15.23
N HIS A 126 1.21 -6.63 -15.77
CA HIS A 126 2.50 -7.26 -15.50
C HIS A 126 3.73 -6.42 -15.87
N THR A 127 3.58 -5.43 -16.74
CA THR A 127 4.67 -4.51 -17.15
C THR A 127 4.84 -3.33 -16.19
N LEU A 128 4.06 -3.24 -15.11
CA LEU A 128 4.23 -2.20 -14.10
C LEU A 128 5.55 -2.47 -13.31
N PRO A 129 6.53 -1.56 -13.36
CA PRO A 129 7.89 -1.86 -12.87
C PRO A 129 8.03 -1.83 -11.34
N GLY A 130 8.97 -2.64 -10.83
CA GLY A 130 9.55 -2.51 -9.50
C GLY A 130 8.53 -2.48 -8.36
N SER A 131 8.51 -1.37 -7.61
CA SER A 131 7.63 -1.17 -6.44
C SER A 131 6.32 -0.47 -6.79
N LEU A 132 6.04 -0.23 -8.08
CA LEU A 132 4.88 0.57 -8.48
C LEU A 132 3.54 -0.13 -8.23
N GLU A 133 3.50 -1.46 -8.21
CA GLU A 133 2.31 -2.22 -7.82
C GLU A 133 1.86 -1.86 -6.39
N GLU A 134 2.78 -1.75 -5.44
CA GLU A 134 2.49 -1.35 -4.07
C GLU A 134 1.93 0.08 -4.01
N GLY A 135 2.51 0.98 -4.82
CA GLY A 135 2.02 2.36 -4.93
C GLY A 135 0.61 2.44 -5.50
N LEU A 136 0.29 1.56 -6.46
CA LEU A 136 -1.05 1.41 -7.02
C LEU A 136 -2.04 0.90 -5.99
N CYS A 137 -1.67 -0.14 -5.24
CA CYS A 137 -2.50 -0.71 -4.19
C CYS A 137 -2.80 0.33 -3.10
N ASP A 138 -1.79 1.08 -2.64
CA ASP A 138 -1.97 2.16 -1.67
C ASP A 138 -2.85 3.29 -2.22
N PHE A 139 -2.62 3.73 -3.46
CA PHE A 139 -3.41 4.78 -4.12
C PHE A 139 -4.89 4.39 -4.17
N VAL A 140 -5.20 3.22 -4.74
CA VAL A 140 -6.59 2.74 -4.87
C VAL A 140 -7.23 2.54 -3.49
N SER A 141 -6.48 2.03 -2.51
CA SER A 141 -6.99 1.90 -1.14
C SER A 141 -7.35 3.24 -0.50
N ALA A 142 -6.57 4.29 -0.76
CA ALA A 142 -6.85 5.64 -0.25
C ALA A 142 -8.06 6.28 -0.95
N GLU A 143 -8.28 6.00 -2.23
CA GLU A 143 -9.41 6.54 -3.01
C GLU A 143 -10.74 5.85 -2.67
N ILE A 144 -10.71 4.55 -2.38
CA ILE A 144 -11.92 3.77 -2.07
C ILE A 144 -12.30 3.90 -0.58
N CYS A 145 -11.32 3.92 0.33
CA CYS A 145 -11.57 3.93 1.77
C CYS A 145 -11.34 5.32 2.36
N GLU A 146 -12.42 6.07 2.63
CA GLU A 146 -12.33 7.40 3.28
C GLU A 146 -11.67 7.32 4.67
N SER A 147 -11.93 6.24 5.41
CA SER A 147 -11.32 6.02 6.73
C SER A 147 -9.81 5.85 6.61
N GLY A 148 -9.08 6.78 7.24
CA GLY A 148 -7.62 6.72 7.30
C GLY A 148 -6.90 6.96 5.97
N ALA A 149 -7.59 7.36 4.90
CA ALA A 149 -6.96 7.79 3.64
C ALA A 149 -5.91 8.87 3.87
N ALA A 150 -6.29 9.97 4.53
CA ALA A 150 -5.36 11.07 4.86
C ALA A 150 -4.15 10.59 5.66
N ARG A 151 -4.32 9.60 6.55
CA ARG A 151 -3.23 9.05 7.36
C ARG A 151 -2.27 8.21 6.52
N LEU A 152 -2.79 7.37 5.62
CA LEU A 152 -1.98 6.62 4.66
C LEU A 152 -1.21 7.57 3.74
N ARG A 153 -1.90 8.54 3.13
CA ARG A 153 -1.33 9.57 2.26
C ARG A 153 -0.21 10.33 2.97
N ALA A 154 -0.46 10.82 4.19
CA ALA A 154 0.55 11.47 5.03
C ALA A 154 1.78 10.57 5.27
N GLY A 155 1.57 9.30 5.61
CA GLY A 155 2.63 8.33 5.83
C GLY A 155 3.46 8.06 4.56
N ARG A 156 2.82 7.93 3.40
CA ARG A 156 3.50 7.68 2.12
C ARG A 156 4.25 8.90 1.60
N LEU A 157 3.63 10.07 1.61
CA LEU A 157 4.27 11.31 1.17
C LEU A 157 5.45 11.71 2.06
N SER A 158 5.34 11.53 3.38
CA SER A 158 6.47 11.74 4.28
C SER A 158 7.59 10.71 4.06
N SER A 159 7.25 9.45 3.78
CA SER A 159 8.23 8.41 3.43
C SER A 159 8.94 8.71 2.10
N ALA A 160 8.22 9.21 1.09
CA ALA A 160 8.79 9.66 -0.18
C ALA A 160 9.78 10.81 0.03
N ALA A 161 9.38 11.82 0.81
CA ALA A 161 10.25 12.95 1.13
C ALA A 161 11.50 12.51 1.91
N LEU A 162 11.35 11.61 2.88
CA LEU A 162 12.45 11.00 3.63
C LEU A 162 13.43 10.26 2.71
N ALA A 163 12.93 9.45 1.77
CA ALA A 163 13.75 8.76 0.78
C ALA A 163 14.55 9.75 -0.09
N CYS A 164 13.99 10.94 -0.36
CA CYS A 164 14.65 12.00 -1.11
C CYS A 164 15.46 13.00 -0.25
N GLY A 165 15.78 12.66 1.00
CA GLY A 165 16.65 13.47 1.87
C GLY A 165 15.94 14.31 2.93
N GLY A 166 14.66 14.03 3.19
CA GLY A 166 13.92 14.59 4.32
C GLY A 166 12.87 15.64 3.95
N LEU A 167 12.14 16.08 4.98
CA LEU A 167 11.07 17.07 4.90
C LEU A 167 11.20 18.05 6.07
N GLN A 168 11.10 19.34 5.77
CA GLN A 168 11.04 20.39 6.79
C GLN A 168 9.76 21.20 6.56
N LEU A 169 8.90 21.23 7.57
CA LEU A 169 7.64 21.98 7.56
C LEU A 169 7.61 22.93 8.74
N GLU A 170 7.21 24.17 8.49
CA GLU A 170 6.80 25.12 9.52
C GLU A 170 5.32 25.42 9.31
N LEU A 171 4.50 25.09 10.30
CA LEU A 171 3.05 25.19 10.23
C LEU A 171 2.55 26.21 11.25
N ASN A 172 1.69 27.11 10.80
CA ASN A 172 0.93 27.98 11.69
C ASN A 172 -0.40 27.29 12.01
N VAL A 173 -0.56 26.90 13.27
CA VAL A 173 -1.75 26.18 13.74
C VAL A 173 -2.67 27.17 14.43
N VAL A 174 -3.92 27.22 14.01
CA VAL A 174 -4.98 28.03 14.63
C VAL A 174 -6.12 27.12 15.05
N ARG A 175 -6.93 27.54 16.03
CA ARG A 175 -8.14 26.79 16.38
C ARG A 175 -9.12 26.84 15.21
N ALA A 176 -9.84 25.75 15.00
CA ALA A 176 -10.86 25.67 13.93
C ALA A 176 -11.86 26.84 13.96
N ARG A 177 -12.34 27.22 15.15
CA ARG A 177 -13.26 28.36 15.33
C ARG A 177 -12.69 29.73 14.95
N ASP A 178 -11.36 29.84 14.92
CA ASP A 178 -10.62 31.09 14.67
C ASP A 178 -10.11 31.13 13.21
N ARG A 179 -10.40 30.11 12.37
CA ARG A 179 -9.87 29.94 11.01
C ARG A 179 -10.33 31.04 10.04
N GLU A 180 -11.61 31.38 10.03
CA GLU A 180 -12.14 32.46 9.16
C GLU A 180 -11.52 33.81 9.53
N ALA A 181 -11.51 34.14 10.82
CA ALA A 181 -10.90 35.37 11.31
C ALA A 181 -9.38 35.43 10.98
N ALA A 182 -8.66 34.31 11.10
CA ALA A 182 -7.26 34.22 10.70
C ALA A 182 -7.07 34.44 9.19
N ALA A 183 -7.93 33.86 8.34
CA ALA A 183 -7.89 34.04 6.90
C ALA A 183 -8.17 35.48 6.46
N GLU A 184 -8.97 36.22 7.24
CA GLU A 184 -9.24 37.65 7.07
C GLU A 184 -8.13 38.56 7.66
N GLY A 185 -7.07 37.98 8.22
CA GLY A 185 -5.94 38.71 8.79
C GLY A 185 -6.14 39.22 10.22
N ALA A 186 -7.17 38.74 10.92
CA ALA A 186 -7.35 39.06 12.33
C ALA A 186 -6.24 38.43 13.18
N ARG A 187 -5.87 39.11 14.27
CA ARG A 187 -4.96 38.55 15.27
C ARG A 187 -5.70 37.53 16.12
N VAL A 188 -5.47 36.25 15.84
CA VAL A 188 -5.97 35.13 16.63
C VAL A 188 -4.80 34.43 17.35
N PRO A 189 -5.03 33.75 18.48
CA PRO A 189 -4.03 32.87 19.06
C PRO A 189 -3.60 31.80 18.05
N SER A 190 -2.30 31.68 17.81
CA SER A 190 -1.71 30.70 16.90
C SER A 190 -0.51 30.02 17.56
N TRP A 191 -0.27 28.78 17.17
CA TRP A 191 0.92 27.99 17.53
C TRP A 191 1.78 27.79 16.30
N THR A 192 3.06 27.55 16.50
CA THR A 192 3.97 27.14 15.42
C THR A 192 4.39 25.70 15.65
N ALA A 193 4.13 24.83 14.69
CA ALA A 193 4.67 23.47 14.68
C ALA A 193 5.82 23.38 13.69
N ARG A 194 6.95 22.83 14.12
CA ARG A 194 8.14 22.63 13.28
C ARG A 194 8.44 21.16 13.15
N ILE A 195 8.09 20.58 12.01
CA ILE A 195 8.30 19.16 11.73
C ILE A 195 9.59 19.04 10.91
N VAL A 196 10.58 18.33 11.45
CA VAL A 196 11.83 18.01 10.76
C VAL A 196 11.95 16.49 10.66
N LEU A 197 11.70 15.97 9.46
CA LEU A 197 11.90 14.57 9.13
C LEU A 197 13.22 14.43 8.39
N SER A 198 14.18 13.71 8.97
CA SER A 198 15.48 13.44 8.36
C SER A 198 15.70 11.94 8.21
N GLY A 199 16.13 11.49 7.03
CA GLY A 199 16.47 10.09 6.74
C GLY A 199 17.96 9.93 6.41
N GLU A 200 18.48 8.73 6.61
CA GLU A 200 19.83 8.37 6.14
C GLU A 200 19.85 8.31 4.62
N TYR A 201 20.76 9.08 4.03
CA TYR A 201 20.93 9.23 2.59
C TYR A 201 21.65 8.03 1.96
N ARG A 202 21.21 7.59 0.78
CA ARG A 202 21.66 6.34 0.12
C ARG A 202 22.44 6.49 -1.18
N GLY A 203 22.74 7.70 -1.60
CA GLY A 203 23.41 7.97 -2.88
C GLY A 203 22.55 8.82 -3.83
N GLU A 204 23.15 9.32 -4.91
CA GLU A 204 22.55 10.38 -5.76
C GLU A 204 21.25 9.95 -6.46
N ASP A 205 21.09 8.66 -6.76
CA ASP A 205 19.98 8.16 -7.59
C ASP A 205 19.12 7.09 -6.90
N ALA A 206 19.27 6.88 -5.58
CA ALA A 206 18.58 5.81 -4.86
C ALA A 206 17.03 5.90 -4.89
N HIS A 207 16.46 7.06 -5.27
CA HIS A 207 15.02 7.21 -5.46
C HIS A 207 14.54 6.60 -6.80
N LEU A 208 15.42 6.45 -7.79
CA LEU A 208 15.08 5.82 -9.07
C LEU A 208 15.07 4.29 -8.96
N ASP A 209 15.72 3.72 -7.95
CA ASP A 209 15.67 2.28 -7.67
C ASP A 209 14.21 1.77 -7.44
N VAL A 210 13.24 2.67 -7.22
CA VAL A 210 11.81 2.32 -7.12
C VAL A 210 11.29 1.60 -8.37
N PHE A 211 11.90 1.83 -9.54
CA PHE A 211 11.54 1.18 -10.80
C PHE A 211 12.13 -0.24 -10.94
N ASP A 212 13.20 -0.55 -10.21
CA ASP A 212 13.90 -1.84 -10.34
C ASP A 212 13.67 -2.77 -9.15
N VAL A 213 13.37 -2.20 -7.98
CA VAL A 213 13.26 -2.94 -6.72
C VAL A 213 11.83 -3.42 -6.50
N GLU A 214 11.65 -4.73 -6.33
CA GLU A 214 10.38 -5.36 -5.96
C GLU A 214 10.18 -5.34 -4.43
N ALA A 215 9.86 -4.17 -3.85
CA ALA A 215 9.75 -4.02 -2.40
C ALA A 215 8.58 -4.80 -1.77
N GLY A 216 7.53 -5.05 -2.57
CA GLY A 216 6.33 -5.82 -2.21
C GLY A 216 6.56 -7.29 -1.92
N LEU A 217 7.61 -7.88 -2.50
CA LEU A 217 7.88 -9.28 -2.27
C LEU A 217 8.36 -9.53 -0.84
N SER A 218 7.72 -10.50 -0.19
CA SER A 218 8.13 -11.02 1.12
C SER A 218 9.57 -11.58 1.13
N SER A 219 10.13 -11.89 -0.05
CA SER A 219 11.50 -12.38 -0.25
C SER A 219 12.55 -11.26 -0.33
N SER A 220 12.17 -9.99 -0.46
CA SER A 220 13.12 -8.89 -0.58
C SER A 220 13.90 -8.71 0.73
N LYS A 221 15.24 -8.68 0.64
CA LYS A 221 16.15 -8.52 1.79
C LYS A 221 16.25 -7.09 2.30
N LEU A 222 15.32 -6.23 1.89
CA LEU A 222 15.30 -4.83 2.23
C LEU A 222 14.98 -4.63 3.70
N ALA A 223 15.69 -3.71 4.35
CA ALA A 223 15.34 -3.27 5.69
C ALA A 223 14.00 -2.51 5.67
N ALA A 224 13.27 -2.56 6.79
CA ALA A 224 11.90 -2.06 6.87
C ALA A 224 11.77 -0.57 6.52
N ASN A 225 12.76 0.24 6.84
CA ASN A 225 12.81 1.67 6.48
C ASN A 225 13.00 1.89 4.96
N GLU A 226 13.74 1.01 4.29
CA GLU A 226 13.95 1.06 2.83
C GLU A 226 12.64 0.77 2.10
N LYS A 227 11.94 -0.29 2.52
CA LYS A 227 10.63 -0.65 1.97
C LYS A 227 9.64 0.50 2.05
N ARG A 228 9.55 1.14 3.22
CA ARG A 228 8.68 2.32 3.40
C ARG A 228 9.05 3.47 2.46
N GLY A 229 10.34 3.70 2.23
CA GLY A 229 10.82 4.69 1.27
C GLY A 229 10.33 4.39 -0.14
N PHE A 230 10.50 3.16 -0.63
CA PHE A 230 10.02 2.75 -1.94
C PHE A 230 8.51 2.80 -2.07
N TYR A 231 7.76 2.40 -1.04
CA TYR A 231 6.30 2.52 -1.01
C TYR A 231 5.85 3.99 -1.08
N GLY A 232 6.57 4.89 -0.40
CA GLY A 232 6.31 6.32 -0.49
C GLY A 232 6.56 6.87 -1.90
N LEU A 233 7.70 6.50 -2.51
CA LEU A 233 8.07 6.94 -3.86
C LEU A 233 7.10 6.40 -4.92
N SER A 234 6.72 5.12 -4.83
CA SER A 234 5.75 4.52 -5.73
C SER A 234 4.37 5.16 -5.58
N PHE A 235 3.89 5.35 -4.35
CA PHE A 235 2.64 6.07 -4.08
C PHE A 235 2.66 7.47 -4.68
N LEU A 236 3.72 8.26 -4.46
CA LEU A 236 3.84 9.61 -5.00
C LEU A 236 3.75 9.62 -6.53
N LEU A 237 4.43 8.69 -7.20
CA LEU A 237 4.42 8.61 -8.65
C LEU A 237 3.02 8.29 -9.17
N ILE A 238 2.37 7.27 -8.60
CA ILE A 238 1.02 6.85 -8.99
C ILE A 238 0.00 7.95 -8.72
N ASP A 239 0.00 8.55 -7.52
CA ASP A 239 -0.89 9.65 -7.12
C ASP A 239 -0.79 10.83 -8.10
N ARG A 240 0.43 11.18 -8.51
CA ARG A 240 0.66 12.25 -9.49
C ARG A 240 0.16 11.92 -10.88
N ILE A 241 0.41 10.72 -11.38
CA ILE A 241 -0.06 10.33 -12.72
C ILE A 241 -1.60 10.26 -12.71
N ALA A 242 -2.17 9.55 -11.74
CA ALA A 242 -3.61 9.38 -11.61
C ALA A 242 -4.34 10.72 -11.40
N GLY A 243 -3.82 11.62 -10.56
CA GLY A 243 -4.41 12.94 -10.35
C GLY A 243 -4.36 13.86 -11.56
N ARG A 244 -3.55 13.55 -12.58
CA ARG A 244 -3.38 14.37 -13.79
C ARG A 244 -4.10 13.78 -15.01
N GLU A 245 -3.95 12.49 -15.22
CA GLU A 245 -4.37 11.80 -16.44
C GLU A 245 -5.35 10.65 -16.16
N GLY A 246 -5.68 10.40 -14.89
CA GLY A 246 -6.50 9.26 -14.47
C GLY A 246 -5.70 7.95 -14.43
N LEU A 247 -6.25 6.95 -13.75
CA LEU A 247 -5.61 5.65 -13.60
C LEU A 247 -5.46 4.90 -14.94
N ASP A 248 -6.40 5.09 -15.86
CA ASP A 248 -6.38 4.52 -17.21
C ASP A 248 -5.11 4.89 -18.01
N SER A 249 -4.48 6.02 -17.69
CA SER A 249 -3.21 6.42 -18.33
C SER A 249 -2.07 5.46 -18.00
N ILE A 250 -2.01 4.96 -16.77
CA ILE A 250 -1.01 3.98 -16.32
C ILE A 250 -1.25 2.64 -17.01
N HIS A 251 -2.51 2.20 -17.04
CA HIS A 251 -2.90 0.99 -17.76
C HIS A 251 -2.58 1.07 -19.26
N THR A 252 -2.85 2.21 -19.87
CA THR A 252 -2.50 2.47 -21.28
C THR A 252 -0.99 2.40 -21.51
N MET A 253 -0.17 2.87 -20.55
CA MET A 253 1.28 2.71 -20.62
C MET A 253 1.70 1.24 -20.53
N CYS A 254 1.06 0.43 -19.68
CA CYS A 254 1.33 -1.01 -19.61
C CYS A 254 1.06 -1.70 -20.95
N LEU A 255 -0.11 -1.45 -21.55
CA LEU A 255 -0.50 -1.98 -22.86
C LEU A 255 0.48 -1.55 -23.97
N LYS A 256 0.91 -0.28 -23.95
CA LYS A 256 1.87 0.26 -24.91
C LYS A 256 3.25 -0.39 -24.75
N ALA A 257 3.69 -0.63 -23.51
CA ALA A 257 4.95 -1.29 -23.22
C ALA A 257 4.96 -2.74 -23.73
N GLU A 258 3.91 -3.50 -23.42
CA GLU A 258 3.71 -4.87 -23.89
C GLU A 258 3.69 -4.94 -25.42
N ALA A 259 2.90 -4.08 -26.08
CA ALA A 259 2.80 -4.05 -27.54
C ALA A 259 4.14 -3.70 -28.23
N ALA A 260 5.02 -2.98 -27.54
CA ALA A 260 6.37 -2.65 -28.01
C ALA A 260 7.43 -3.71 -27.62
N GLY A 261 7.04 -4.75 -26.87
CA GLY A 261 7.93 -5.83 -26.43
C GLY A 261 8.86 -5.45 -25.29
N TYR A 262 8.48 -4.46 -24.47
CA TYR A 262 9.19 -4.15 -23.24
C TYR A 262 8.72 -5.05 -22.09
N ASP A 263 9.67 -5.50 -21.26
CA ASP A 263 9.37 -6.27 -20.05
C ASP A 263 8.73 -5.40 -18.96
N ALA A 264 8.95 -4.08 -19.01
CA ALA A 264 8.33 -3.11 -18.11
C ALA A 264 8.13 -1.75 -18.79
N ILE A 265 7.24 -0.91 -18.24
CA ILE A 265 7.07 0.47 -18.72
C ILE A 265 8.41 1.23 -18.62
N PRO A 266 8.89 1.86 -19.71
CA PRO A 266 10.09 2.69 -19.67
C PRO A 266 9.98 3.81 -18.62
N THR A 267 11.03 3.95 -17.79
CA THR A 267 11.08 4.93 -16.69
C THR A 267 10.80 6.36 -17.17
N GLU A 268 11.31 6.72 -18.34
CA GLU A 268 11.12 8.05 -18.91
C GLU A 268 9.64 8.36 -19.20
N TRP A 269 8.82 7.36 -19.56
CA TRP A 269 7.38 7.57 -19.79
C TRP A 269 6.66 7.87 -18.48
N LEU A 270 7.00 7.12 -17.42
CA LEU A 270 6.43 7.32 -16.09
C LEU A 270 6.80 8.69 -15.51
N LEU A 271 8.07 9.07 -15.64
CA LEU A 271 8.57 10.38 -15.21
C LEU A 271 7.89 11.53 -15.98
N GLU A 272 7.74 11.39 -17.30
CA GLU A 272 7.07 12.38 -18.15
C GLU A 272 5.60 12.58 -17.72
N CYS A 273 4.83 11.50 -17.60
CA CYS A 273 3.43 11.55 -17.15
C CYS A 273 3.29 12.13 -15.73
N ALA A 274 4.20 11.79 -14.82
CA ALA A 274 4.21 12.33 -13.46
C ALA A 274 4.71 13.79 -13.37
N GLN A 275 5.24 14.34 -14.47
CA GLN A 275 6.00 15.60 -14.48
C GLN A 275 7.09 15.62 -13.41
N LEU A 276 7.88 14.56 -13.37
CA LEU A 276 9.06 14.44 -12.52
C LEU A 276 10.30 14.31 -13.40
N SER A 277 11.40 14.89 -12.95
CA SER A 277 12.72 14.65 -13.52
C SER A 277 13.45 13.52 -12.78
N ALA A 278 14.57 13.07 -13.33
CA ALA A 278 15.49 12.16 -12.65
C ALA A 278 16.11 12.80 -11.39
N GLU A 279 16.03 14.13 -11.24
CA GLU A 279 16.61 14.86 -10.13
C GLU A 279 15.86 14.59 -8.82
N ARG A 280 16.57 14.02 -7.83
CA ARG A 280 16.05 13.77 -6.47
C ARG A 280 15.36 14.99 -5.84
N GLY A 281 15.89 16.18 -6.07
CA GLY A 281 15.33 17.42 -5.53
C GLY A 281 13.91 17.70 -6.03
N ASP A 282 13.58 17.21 -7.21
CA ASP A 282 12.25 17.34 -7.81
C ASP A 282 11.23 16.43 -7.15
N TRP A 283 11.58 15.16 -6.93
CA TRP A 283 10.78 14.20 -6.17
C TRP A 283 10.47 14.70 -4.75
N ARG A 284 11.50 15.22 -4.05
CA ARG A 284 11.30 15.79 -2.71
C ARG A 284 10.32 16.96 -2.71
N ARG A 285 10.43 17.87 -3.70
CA ARG A 285 9.51 19.00 -3.83
C ARG A 285 8.09 18.52 -4.14
N ALA A 286 7.96 17.56 -5.04
CA ALA A 286 6.67 16.99 -5.41
C ALA A 286 5.99 16.32 -4.22
N ALA A 287 6.72 15.54 -3.42
CA ALA A 287 6.22 14.96 -2.18
C ALA A 287 5.71 16.04 -1.21
N ALA A 288 6.50 17.08 -0.98
CA ALA A 288 6.13 18.18 -0.08
C ALA A 288 4.90 18.96 -0.58
N GLN A 289 4.77 19.17 -1.89
CA GLN A 289 3.65 19.88 -2.50
C GLN A 289 2.35 19.06 -2.51
N ALA A 290 2.46 17.74 -2.49
CA ALA A 290 1.31 16.84 -2.46
C ALA A 290 0.68 16.70 -1.05
N VAL A 291 1.37 17.16 0.01
CA VAL A 291 0.82 17.15 1.37
C VAL A 291 -0.23 18.25 1.51
N GLY A 292 -1.50 17.86 1.58
CA GLY A 292 -2.65 18.75 1.78
C GLY A 292 -2.95 19.04 3.25
N GLU A 293 -4.05 19.76 3.50
CA GLU A 293 -4.45 20.13 4.87
C GLU A 293 -4.74 18.90 5.75
N GLU A 294 -5.42 17.90 5.20
CA GLU A 294 -5.75 16.68 5.94
C GLU A 294 -4.49 15.88 6.28
N GLU A 295 -3.56 15.74 5.34
CA GLU A 295 -2.29 15.08 5.59
C GLU A 295 -1.43 15.85 6.60
N LEU A 296 -1.43 17.19 6.59
CA LEU A 296 -0.74 17.99 7.60
C LEU A 296 -1.29 17.75 9.00
N LEU A 297 -2.62 17.62 9.15
CA LEU A 297 -3.23 17.29 10.43
C LEU A 297 -2.83 15.89 10.91
N GLU A 298 -2.76 14.92 10.00
CA GLU A 298 -2.29 13.57 10.33
C GLU A 298 -0.81 13.55 10.70
N LEU A 299 0.06 14.29 10.01
CA LEU A 299 1.46 14.44 10.40
C LEU A 299 1.60 15.06 11.79
N LEU A 300 0.80 16.05 12.14
CA LEU A 300 0.78 16.62 13.49
C LEU A 300 0.31 15.61 14.55
N ARG A 301 -0.66 14.76 14.23
CA ARG A 301 -1.14 13.68 15.11
C ARG A 301 -0.10 12.59 15.30
N MET A 302 0.69 12.30 14.27
CA MET A 302 1.80 11.33 14.33
C MET A 302 2.95 11.84 15.20
N TYR A 303 3.16 13.16 15.26
CA TYR A 303 4.28 13.80 15.97
C TYR A 303 3.83 14.98 16.85
N PRO A 304 2.99 14.75 17.88
CA PRO A 304 2.43 15.82 18.70
C PRO A 304 3.49 16.62 19.47
N GLU A 305 4.67 16.05 19.70
CA GLU A 305 5.79 16.68 20.41
C GLU A 305 6.44 17.85 19.66
N PHE A 306 6.16 18.02 18.36
CA PHE A 306 6.72 19.10 17.54
C PHE A 306 5.91 20.40 17.54
N VAL A 307 4.78 20.44 18.27
CA VAL A 307 3.98 21.65 18.44
C VAL A 307 4.53 22.46 19.61
N VAL A 308 4.95 23.70 19.35
CA VAL A 308 5.47 24.63 20.36
C VAL A 308 4.61 25.90 20.46
N ASP A 309 4.49 26.44 21.68
CA ASP A 309 3.83 27.73 22.00
C ASP A 309 4.65 28.94 21.53
#